data_AF-A0A9N9JZY5-F1
#
_entry.id   AF-A0A9N9JZY5-F1
#
_cell.length_a   1.000
_cell.length_b   1.000
_cell.length_c   1.000
_cell.angle_alpha   90.00
_cell.angle_beta   90.00
_cell.angle_gamma   90.00
#
_symmetry.space_group_name_H-M   'P 1'
#
loop_
_entity.id
_entity.type
_entity.pdbx_description
1 polymer ?
#
loop_
_entity_poly.entity_id
_entity_poly.type
_entity_poly.pdbx_seq_one_letter_code
_entity_poly.pdbx_strand_id
1 'polypeptide(L)'
;SNAIGTDKLQLLVIGSSIEPQALVGINHQTLPVTYRSNENAWIRSDIFGKWLETLDKKFRLENRQILLLIDGAACHFDLNKTTANIPSNAQDTSDDEESTN
;
A
#
# COMPACT_ATOMS: atom_id res chain seq x y z
N SER A 1 -25.08 1.65 9.98
CA SER A 1 -24.35 1.29 11.23
C SER A 1 -23.64 -0.01 10.93
N ASN A 2 -22.32 -0.05 11.13
CA ASN A 2 -21.48 -1.20 10.76
C ASN A 2 -21.89 -2.51 11.47
N ALA A 3 -22.65 -2.42 12.58
CA ALA A 3 -23.14 -3.58 13.33
C ALA A 3 -24.09 -4.50 12.53
N ILE A 4 -24.77 -3.99 11.50
CA ILE A 4 -25.70 -4.77 10.66
C ILE A 4 -24.95 -5.51 9.53
N GLY A 5 -23.68 -5.17 9.31
CA GLY A 5 -22.86 -5.79 8.26
C GLY A 5 -23.20 -5.36 6.84
N THR A 6 -24.02 -4.33 6.65
CA THR A 6 -24.34 -3.75 5.33
C THR A 6 -23.25 -2.80 4.83
N ASP A 7 -22.49 -2.19 5.75
CA ASP A 7 -21.41 -1.25 5.44
C ASP A 7 -20.09 -2.00 5.14
N LYS A 8 -19.99 -2.62 3.95
CA LYS A 8 -18.79 -3.37 3.52
C LYS A 8 -17.91 -2.53 2.59
N LEU A 9 -16.60 -2.60 2.81
CA LEU A 9 -15.61 -2.05 1.89
C LEU A 9 -15.32 -3.03 0.76
N GLN A 10 -14.99 -2.49 -0.42
CA GLN A 10 -14.47 -3.29 -1.51
C GLN A 10 -13.15 -3.93 -1.09
N LEU A 11 -13.01 -5.24 -1.30
CA LEU A 11 -11.81 -5.97 -0.93
C LEU A 11 -10.63 -5.57 -1.80
N LEU A 12 -9.45 -5.48 -1.20
CA LEU A 12 -8.17 -5.37 -1.90
C LEU A 12 -7.53 -6.76 -1.94
N VAL A 13 -7.39 -7.32 -3.14
CA VAL A 13 -6.79 -8.63 -3.37
C VAL A 13 -5.41 -8.42 -3.99
N ILE A 14 -4.40 -9.06 -3.40
CA ILE A 14 -3.03 -9.03 -3.89
C ILE A 14 -2.63 -10.44 -4.30
N GLY A 15 -2.15 -10.60 -5.54
CA GLY A 15 -1.61 -11.87 -6.02
C GLY A 15 -0.24 -11.72 -6.67
N SER A 16 0.34 -12.84 -7.08
CA SER A 16 1.66 -12.88 -7.71
C SER A 16 1.64 -12.56 -9.21
N SER A 17 0.58 -12.96 -9.92
CA SER A 17 0.43 -12.75 -11.35
C SER A 17 -0.31 -11.45 -11.66
N ILE A 18 0.13 -10.71 -12.68
CA ILE A 18 -0.64 -9.57 -13.22
C ILE A 18 -2.00 -10.03 -13.75
N GLU A 19 -2.03 -11.20 -14.37
CA GLU A 19 -3.23 -11.84 -14.90
C GLU A 19 -3.27 -13.29 -14.40
N PRO A 20 -3.96 -13.56 -13.28
CA PRO A 20 -4.16 -14.92 -12.79
C PRO A 20 -4.95 -15.74 -13.81
N GLN A 21 -4.57 -16.99 -14.04
CA GLN A 21 -5.27 -17.88 -14.97
C GLN A 21 -6.78 -17.99 -14.66
N ALA A 22 -7.15 -17.95 -13.38
CA ALA A 22 -8.54 -17.96 -12.92
C ALA A 22 -9.35 -16.71 -13.31
N LEU A 23 -8.70 -15.62 -13.72
CA LEU A 23 -9.33 -14.34 -14.09
C LEU A 23 -9.17 -14.00 -15.58
N VAL A 24 -8.56 -14.89 -16.37
CA VAL A 24 -8.38 -14.68 -17.82
C VAL A 24 -9.75 -14.51 -18.50
N GLY A 25 -9.87 -13.48 -19.33
CA GLY A 25 -11.11 -13.16 -20.05
C GLY A 25 -12.20 -12.52 -19.19
N ILE A 26 -11.94 -12.27 -17.90
CA ILE A 26 -12.84 -11.52 -17.02
C ILE A 26 -12.48 -10.04 -17.08
N ASN A 27 -13.49 -9.19 -17.27
CA ASN A 27 -13.30 -7.74 -17.16
C ASN A 27 -13.04 -7.36 -15.69
N HIS A 28 -11.81 -6.98 -15.36
CA HIS A 28 -11.41 -6.60 -14.01
C HIS A 28 -12.21 -5.40 -13.44
N GLN A 29 -12.74 -4.52 -14.28
CA GLN A 29 -13.58 -3.40 -13.83
C GLN A 29 -14.97 -3.86 -13.35
N THR A 30 -15.39 -5.07 -13.72
CA THR A 30 -16.68 -5.64 -13.29
C THR A 30 -16.59 -6.43 -11.98
N LEU A 31 -15.36 -6.71 -11.52
CA LEU A 31 -15.15 -7.46 -10.29
C LEU A 31 -15.51 -6.61 -9.05
N PRO A 32 -16.15 -7.18 -8.02
CA PRO A 32 -16.46 -6.47 -6.78
C PRO A 32 -15.23 -6.32 -5.87
N VAL A 33 -14.02 -6.39 -6.42
CA VAL A 33 -12.75 -6.33 -5.70
C VAL A 33 -11.75 -5.47 -6.47
N THR A 34 -10.81 -4.85 -5.76
CA THR A 34 -9.65 -4.22 -6.38
C THR A 34 -8.53 -5.24 -6.43
N TYR A 35 -8.08 -5.62 -7.61
CA TYR A 35 -6.93 -6.51 -7.78
C TYR A 35 -5.63 -5.72 -7.96
N ARG A 36 -4.56 -6.19 -7.32
CA ARG A 36 -3.18 -5.73 -7.51
C ARG A 36 -2.26 -6.95 -7.57
N SER A 37 -1.17 -6.82 -8.32
CA SER A 37 -0.17 -7.88 -8.42
C SER A 37 1.21 -7.39 -7.97
N ASN A 38 1.93 -8.23 -7.24
CA ASN A 38 3.36 -8.07 -6.99
C ASN A 38 4.01 -9.44 -6.85
N GLU A 39 5.31 -9.56 -7.07
CA GLU A 39 5.98 -10.88 -7.15
C GLU A 39 5.75 -11.78 -5.93
N ASN A 40 5.69 -11.18 -4.72
CA ASN A 40 5.59 -11.92 -3.47
C ASN A 40 4.15 -12.19 -3.01
N ALA A 41 3.14 -11.66 -3.70
CA ALA A 41 1.72 -11.70 -3.33
C ALA A 41 1.39 -11.19 -1.91
N TRP A 42 2.28 -10.41 -1.28
CA TRP A 42 2.06 -9.84 0.06
C TRP A 42 1.71 -8.37 -0.02
N ILE A 43 1.02 -7.86 1.00
CA ILE A 43 0.75 -6.43 1.09
C ILE A 43 2.05 -5.67 1.35
N ARG A 44 2.29 -4.65 0.52
CA ARG A 44 3.43 -3.73 0.65
C ARG A 44 2.94 -2.38 1.16
N SER A 45 3.82 -1.63 1.81
CA SER A 45 3.48 -0.32 2.40
C SER A 45 2.96 0.68 1.37
N ASP A 46 3.48 0.65 0.15
CA ASP A 46 3.03 1.51 -0.95
C ASP A 46 1.60 1.16 -1.43
N ILE A 47 1.26 -0.12 -1.48
CA ILE A 47 -0.08 -0.60 -1.83
C ILE A 47 -1.05 -0.26 -0.70
N PHE A 48 -0.67 -0.53 0.55
CA PHE A 48 -1.48 -0.22 1.73
C PHE A 48 -1.73 1.29 1.86
N GLY A 49 -0.70 2.11 1.68
CA GLY A 49 -0.82 3.57 1.76
C GLY A 49 -1.78 4.16 0.72
N LYS A 50 -1.67 3.74 -0.54
CA LYS A 50 -2.60 4.18 -1.60
C LYS A 50 -4.05 3.77 -1.32
N TRP A 51 -4.24 2.56 -0.79
CA TRP A 51 -5.57 2.08 -0.39
C TRP A 51 -6.11 2.90 0.79
N LEU A 52 -5.28 3.18 1.79
CA LEU A 52 -5.65 3.97 2.97
C LEU A 52 -6.01 5.42 2.61
N GLU A 53 -5.25 6.07 1.72
CA GLU A 53 -5.56 7.41 1.22
C GLU A 53 -6.91 7.45 0.50
N THR A 54 -7.21 6.43 -0.31
CA THR A 54 -8.49 6.32 -1.01
C THR A 54 -9.63 6.13 -0.02
N LEU A 55 -9.41 5.31 1.00
CA LEU A 55 -10.38 5.05 2.06
C LEU A 55 -10.68 6.29 2.89
N ASP A 56 -9.64 7.02 3.28
CA ASP A 56 -9.74 8.26 4.06
C ASP A 56 -10.49 9.34 3.26
N LYS A 57 -10.16 9.53 1.97
CA LYS A 57 -10.88 10.45 1.09
C LYS A 57 -12.37 10.10 1.00
N LYS A 58 -12.71 8.82 0.85
CA LYS A 58 -14.11 8.36 0.81
C LYS A 58 -14.86 8.75 2.09
N PHE A 59 -14.32 8.41 3.26
CA PHE A 59 -15.02 8.68 4.52
C PHE A 59 -15.07 10.16 4.89
N ARG A 60 -14.08 10.97 4.49
CA ARG A 60 -14.16 12.42 4.61
C ARG A 60 -15.29 13.03 3.78
N LEU A 61 -15.46 12.56 2.53
CA LEU A 61 -16.58 12.99 1.68
C LEU A 61 -17.94 12.61 2.29
N GLU A 62 -18.00 11.46 2.97
CA GLU A 62 -19.18 11.02 3.74
C GLU A 62 -19.34 11.73 5.10
N ASN A 63 -18.43 12.67 5.45
CA ASN A 63 -18.34 13.32 6.76
C ASN A 63 -18.40 12.32 7.94
N ARG A 64 -17.73 11.18 7.78
CA ARG A 64 -17.79 10.04 8.70
C ARG A 64 -16.42 9.80 9.31
N GLN A 65 -16.37 9.74 10.63
CA GLN A 65 -15.19 9.26 11.35
C GLN A 65 -15.24 7.74 11.51
N ILE A 66 -14.10 7.10 11.36
CA ILE A 66 -13.96 5.65 11.47
C ILE A 66 -12.79 5.28 12.38
N LEU A 67 -12.90 4.10 13.00
CA LEU A 67 -11.79 3.42 13.65
C LEU A 67 -11.34 2.28 12.74
N LEU A 68 -10.07 2.29 12.35
CA LEU A 68 -9.46 1.21 11.57
C LEU A 68 -8.62 0.34 12.52
N LEU A 69 -8.91 -0.96 12.55
CA LEU A 69 -8.16 -1.95 13.31
C LEU A 69 -7.22 -2.69 12.35
N ILE A 70 -5.92 -2.64 12.63
CA ILE A 70 -4.86 -3.29 11.85
C ILE A 70 -4.06 -4.22 12.75
N ASP A 71 -3.46 -5.25 12.17
CA ASP A 71 -2.50 -6.11 12.86
C ASP A 71 -1.10 -5.44 12.92
N GLY A 72 -0.12 -6.14 13.50
CA GLY A 72 1.24 -5.62 13.67
C GLY A 72 2.14 -5.76 12.44
N ALA A 73 1.61 -5.89 11.23
CA ALA A 73 2.44 -6.12 10.04
C ALA A 73 3.27 -4.87 9.66
N ALA A 74 4.52 -5.09 9.24
CA ALA A 74 5.48 -4.02 8.93
C ALA A 74 4.99 -3.05 7.83
N CYS A 75 4.18 -3.54 6.89
CA CYS A 75 3.60 -2.75 5.81
C CYS A 75 2.73 -1.58 6.28
N HIS A 76 2.22 -1.63 7.51
CA HIS A 76 1.33 -0.59 8.04
C HIS A 76 2.07 0.62 8.60
N PHE A 77 3.34 0.47 8.94
CA PHE A 77 4.12 1.50 9.65
C PHE A 77 4.99 2.35 8.73
N ASP A 78 5.19 1.90 7.49
CA ASP A 78 6.15 2.44 6.53
C ASP A 78 5.54 3.42 5.50
N LEU A 79 4.51 4.18 5.88
CA LEU A 79 3.80 5.11 4.97
C LEU A 79 4.66 6.31 4.50
N ASN A 80 5.74 6.64 5.22
CA ASN A 80 6.54 7.86 4.99
C ASN A 80 7.67 7.72 3.94
N LYS A 81 7.88 6.55 3.32
CA LYS A 81 8.97 6.36 2.33
C LYS A 81 8.64 6.85 0.91
N THR A 82 7.46 7.45 0.67
CA THR A 82 7.05 7.89 -0.68
C THR A 82 7.18 9.39 -0.93
N THR A 83 7.73 10.17 0.01
CA THR A 83 8.03 11.60 -0.22
C THR A 83 9.42 11.97 0.24
N ALA A 84 10.42 11.61 -0.55
CA ALA A 84 11.66 12.37 -0.61
C ALA A 84 12.18 12.33 -2.05
N ASN A 85 12.06 13.46 -2.74
CA ASN A 85 12.97 13.79 -3.83
C ASN A 85 14.40 13.67 -3.27
N ILE A 86 15.08 12.56 -3.53
CA ILE A 86 16.53 12.49 -3.40
C ILE A 86 17.06 12.77 -4.81
N PRO A 87 17.59 13.98 -5.11
CA PRO A 87 18.47 14.12 -6.24
C PRO A 87 19.69 13.23 -5.96
N SER A 88 19.86 12.22 -6.81
CA SER A 88 21.07 11.42 -6.91
C SER A 88 22.23 12.31 -7.32
N ASN A 89 22.93 12.91 -6.35
CA ASN A 89 24.32 13.29 -6.56
C ASN A 89 25.10 13.38 -5.25
N ALA A 90 25.80 12.30 -4.93
CA ALA A 90 27.15 12.31 -4.37
C ALA A 90 27.64 10.85 -4.32
N GLN A 91 28.24 10.41 -5.43
CA GLN A 91 29.20 9.32 -5.40
C GLN A 91 30.51 9.88 -4.82
N ASP A 92 31.04 9.13 -3.85
CA ASP A 92 32.45 8.73 -3.74
C ASP A 92 33.52 9.82 -3.66
N THR A 93 34.21 9.86 -2.52
CA THR A 93 35.68 9.68 -2.48
C THR A 93 36.07 9.14 -1.11
N SER A 94 36.64 7.93 -1.10
CA SER A 94 37.66 7.52 -0.13
C SER A 94 38.78 8.55 -0.05
N ASP A 95 39.34 8.78 1.13
CA ASP A 95 40.79 8.93 1.34
C ASP A 95 41.09 8.85 2.85
N ASP A 96 42.09 8.04 3.18
CA ASP A 96 42.69 7.85 4.49
C ASP A 96 43.25 9.16 5.07
N GLU A 97 43.23 9.33 6.39
CA GLU A 97 44.35 9.92 7.15
C GLU A 97 44.22 9.57 8.64
N GLU A 98 45.38 9.21 9.18
CA GLU A 98 45.70 8.78 10.53
C GLU A 98 45.83 10.00 11.45
N SER A 99 45.33 9.94 12.70
CA SER A 99 46.02 10.58 13.84
C SER A 99 45.39 10.22 15.20
N THR A 100 46.17 9.49 16.00
CA THR A 100 46.42 9.64 17.45
C THR A 100 45.32 10.24 18.36
N ASN A 101 44.90 9.44 19.34
CA ASN A 101 45.32 9.59 20.76
C ASN A 101 45.12 8.29 21.53
#